data_AF-A0A6M0LB91-F1
#
_entry.id   AF-A0A6M0LB91-F1
#
_cell.length_a   1.000
_cell.length_b   1.000
_cell.length_c   1.000
_cell.angle_alpha   90.00
_cell.angle_beta   90.00
_cell.angle_gamma   90.00
#
_symmetry.space_group_name_H-M   'P 1'
#
loop_
_entity.id
_entity.type
_entity.pdbx_description
1 polymer ?
#
loop_
_entity_poly.entity_id
_entity_poly.type
_entity_poly.pdbx_seq_one_letter_code
_entity_poly.pdbx_strand_id
1 'polypeptide(L)'
;MKKIIKYATALSTIVLAGTAYQYKKQLDKQHLCDTILSNAKTDSRLQGHVVGSFINMTKEYSDVFDMNVFVGGVTTTQYTYDFVADAQTGALLALHQQIRL
;
A
#
# COMPACT_ATOMS: atom_id res chain seq x y z
N MET A 1 -0.74 34.51 36.31
CA MET A 1 -0.74 34.59 34.83
C MET A 1 0.30 33.72 34.11
N LYS A 2 1.40 33.26 34.74
CA LYS A 2 2.43 32.43 34.05
C LYS A 2 2.04 30.95 33.79
N LYS A 3 1.04 30.39 34.48
CA LYS A 3 0.66 28.97 34.34
C LYS A 3 -0.23 28.70 33.11
N ILE A 4 -1.11 29.62 32.74
CA ILE A 4 -2.10 29.43 31.66
C ILE A 4 -1.42 29.39 30.28
N ILE A 5 -0.38 30.19 30.06
CA ILE A 5 0.37 30.25 28.79
C ILE A 5 1.11 28.92 28.52
N LYS A 6 1.56 28.21 29.57
CA LYS A 6 2.24 26.91 29.42
C LYS A 6 1.30 25.80 28.93
N TYR A 7 0.03 25.82 29.34
CA TYR A 7 -0.94 24.81 28.90
C TYR A 7 -1.42 25.07 27.46
N ALA A 8 -1.59 26.34 27.08
CA ALA A 8 -1.98 26.71 25.71
C ALA A 8 -0.91 26.33 24.68
N THR A 9 0.37 26.49 25.02
CA THR A 9 1.50 26.09 24.16
C THR A 9 1.69 24.57 24.11
N ALA A 10 1.48 23.85 25.22
CA ALA A 10 1.56 22.40 25.24
C ALA A 10 0.45 21.72 24.41
N LEU A 11 -0.79 22.20 24.50
CA LEU A 11 -1.92 21.69 23.73
C LEU A 11 -1.73 21.87 22.22
N SER A 12 -1.23 23.04 21.77
CA SER A 12 -0.99 23.28 20.35
C SER A 12 0.13 22.41 19.78
N THR A 13 1.21 22.17 20.53
CA THR A 13 2.28 21.25 20.10
C THR A 13 1.83 19.79 19.97
N ILE A 14 0.95 19.32 20.86
CA ILE A 14 0.43 17.93 20.79
C ILE A 14 -0.46 17.76 19.56
N VAL A 15 -1.31 18.74 19.25
CA VAL A 15 -2.17 18.70 18.05
C VAL A 15 -1.34 18.70 16.77
N LEU A 16 -0.31 19.56 16.67
CA LEU A 16 0.59 19.62 15.51
C LEU A 16 1.42 18.35 15.33
N ALA A 17 1.91 17.76 16.42
CA ALA A 17 2.64 16.49 16.37
C ALA A 17 1.72 15.32 15.95
N GLY A 18 0.49 15.30 16.43
CA GLY A 18 -0.51 14.30 16.06
C GLY A 18 -0.88 14.35 14.57
N THR A 19 -1.11 15.54 14.02
CA THR A 19 -1.42 15.71 12.59
C THR A 19 -0.22 15.38 11.71
N ALA A 20 0.98 15.79 12.09
CA ALA A 20 2.22 15.44 11.37
C ALA A 20 2.46 13.92 11.34
N TYR A 21 2.21 13.22 12.45
CA TYR A 21 2.34 11.76 12.52
C TYR A 21 1.33 11.05 11.61
N GLN A 22 0.06 11.48 11.63
CA GLN A 22 -0.96 10.91 10.76
C GLN A 22 -0.67 11.17 9.29
N TYR A 23 -0.21 12.38 8.96
CA TYR A 23 0.19 12.75 7.60
C TYR A 23 1.35 11.89 7.10
N LYS A 24 2.41 11.72 7.90
CA LYS A 24 3.52 10.82 7.58
C LYS A 24 3.05 9.38 7.35
N LYS A 25 2.18 8.86 8.20
CA LYS A 25 1.60 7.51 8.06
C LYS A 25 0.79 7.36 6.77
N GLN A 26 0.09 8.40 6.32
CA GLN A 26 -0.65 8.38 5.04
C GLN A 26 0.31 8.42 3.85
N LEU A 27 1.34 9.26 3.89
CA LEU A 27 2.39 9.31 2.88
C LEU A 27 3.10 7.95 2.75
N ASP A 28 3.53 7.35 3.86
CA ASP A 28 4.20 6.05 3.86
C ASP A 28 3.32 4.96 3.23
N LYS A 29 2.00 5.01 3.48
CA LYS A 29 1.02 4.12 2.84
C LYS A 29 0.86 4.38 1.34
N GLN A 30 0.82 5.64 0.92
CA GLN A 30 0.73 6.00 -0.49
C GLN A 30 1.98 5.57 -1.25
N HIS A 31 3.17 5.85 -0.71
CA HIS A 31 4.43 5.41 -1.29
C HIS A 31 4.52 3.89 -1.42
N LEU A 32 4.08 3.15 -0.41
CA LEU A 32 4.05 1.69 -0.47
C LEU A 32 3.06 1.19 -1.54
N CYS A 33 1.86 1.77 -1.61
CA CYS A 33 0.88 1.47 -2.65
C CYS A 33 1.45 1.70 -4.06
N ASP A 34 2.05 2.87 -4.29
CA ASP A 34 2.63 3.23 -5.58
C ASP A 34 3.79 2.30 -5.96
N THR A 35 4.63 1.93 -4.99
CA THR A 35 5.74 1.00 -5.20
C THR A 35 5.22 -0.37 -5.62
N ILE A 36 4.23 -0.92 -4.90
CA ILE A 36 3.67 -2.24 -5.24
C ILE A 36 3.01 -2.22 -6.61
N LEU A 37 2.19 -1.20 -6.90
CA LEU A 37 1.53 -1.08 -8.20
C LEU A 37 2.55 -0.89 -9.33
N SER A 38 3.62 -0.13 -9.11
CA SER A 38 4.70 0.03 -10.07
C SER A 38 5.38 -1.31 -10.37
N ASN A 39 5.77 -2.05 -9.34
CA ASN A 39 6.36 -3.38 -9.46
C ASN A 39 5.41 -4.34 -10.20
N ALA A 40 4.10 -4.32 -9.87
CA ALA A 40 3.12 -5.19 -10.48
C ALA A 40 2.94 -4.90 -11.98
N LYS A 41 2.83 -3.62 -12.35
CA LYS A 41 2.62 -3.18 -13.75
C LYS A 41 3.84 -3.38 -14.65
N THR A 42 5.03 -3.49 -14.06
CA THR A 42 6.30 -3.66 -14.78
C THR A 42 6.83 -5.09 -14.73
N ASP A 43 6.07 -6.01 -14.13
CA ASP A 43 6.47 -7.40 -14.02
C ASP A 43 6.56 -8.06 -15.41
N SER A 44 7.71 -8.65 -15.70
CA SER A 44 8.01 -9.29 -16.99
C SER A 44 7.10 -10.46 -17.36
N ARG A 45 6.37 -11.03 -16.39
CA ARG A 45 5.42 -12.14 -16.63
C ARG A 45 4.11 -11.66 -17.25
N LEU A 46 3.82 -10.35 -17.21
CA LEU A 46 2.63 -9.78 -17.82
C LEU A 46 2.69 -9.87 -19.34
N GLN A 47 1.60 -10.33 -19.94
CA GLN A 47 1.40 -10.35 -21.38
C GLN A 47 0.37 -9.31 -21.80
N GLY A 48 0.71 -8.48 -22.77
CA GLY A 48 -0.12 -7.37 -23.26
C GLY A 48 0.18 -6.03 -22.58
N HIS A 49 -0.55 -5.00 -23.00
CA HIS A 49 -0.39 -3.65 -22.44
C HIS A 49 -1.28 -3.51 -21.19
N VAL A 50 -0.75 -2.93 -20.11
CA VAL A 50 -1.52 -2.68 -18.89
C VAL A 50 -2.57 -1.60 -19.15
N VAL A 51 -3.83 -1.91 -18.85
CA VAL A 51 -4.97 -0.98 -18.98
C VAL A 51 -5.63 -0.63 -17.64
N GLY A 52 -5.29 -1.36 -16.58
CA GLY A 52 -5.80 -1.08 -15.23
C GLY A 52 -5.01 -1.81 -14.17
N SER A 53 -5.04 -1.28 -12.95
CA SER A 53 -4.44 -1.93 -11.78
C SER A 53 -5.12 -1.46 -10.51
N PHE A 54 -5.23 -2.34 -9.52
CA PHE A 54 -5.72 -1.99 -8.19
C PHE A 54 -4.94 -2.76 -7.11
N ILE A 55 -4.97 -2.25 -5.89
CA ILE A 55 -4.44 -2.93 -4.70
C ILE A 55 -5.38 -2.67 -3.53
N ASN A 56 -5.67 -3.70 -2.76
CA ASN A 56 -6.34 -3.57 -1.47
C ASN A 56 -5.28 -3.30 -0.40
N MET A 57 -5.23 -2.07 0.12
CA MET A 57 -4.30 -1.67 1.20
C MET A 57 -4.74 -2.11 2.60
N THR A 58 -5.52 -3.20 2.67
CA THR A 58 -5.86 -3.92 3.90
C THR A 58 -4.90 -5.08 4.03
N LYS A 59 -4.17 -5.15 5.15
CA LYS A 59 -3.20 -6.24 5.39
C LYS A 59 -3.96 -7.53 5.69
N GLU A 60 -3.57 -8.60 5.02
CA GLU A 60 -4.11 -9.95 5.23
C GLU A 60 -2.96 -10.88 5.60
N TYR A 61 -3.18 -11.81 6.53
CA TYR A 61 -2.17 -12.83 6.82
C TYR A 61 -2.25 -13.94 5.77
N SER A 62 -1.12 -14.32 5.19
CA SER A 62 -1.04 -15.43 4.25
C SER A 62 -0.31 -16.61 4.89
N ASP A 63 -0.99 -17.74 5.05
CA ASP A 63 -0.39 -18.98 5.55
C ASP A 63 0.66 -19.55 4.58
N VAL A 64 0.56 -19.22 3.28
CA VAL A 64 1.50 -19.68 2.24
C VAL A 64 2.86 -18.99 2.36
N PHE A 65 2.86 -17.71 2.70
CA PHE A 65 4.08 -16.91 2.83
C PHE A 65 4.50 -16.68 4.30
N ASP A 66 3.69 -17.14 5.26
CA ASP A 66 3.86 -16.96 6.70
C ASP A 66 4.07 -15.48 7.10
N MET A 67 3.33 -14.57 6.46
CA MET A 67 3.47 -13.13 6.66
C MET A 67 2.23 -12.34 6.27
N ASN A 68 2.22 -11.06 6.65
CA ASN A 68 1.20 -10.12 6.19
C ASN A 68 1.49 -9.69 4.75
N VAL A 69 0.45 -9.74 3.91
CA VAL A 69 0.50 -9.42 2.50
C VAL A 69 -0.57 -8.39 2.12
N PHE A 70 -0.39 -7.79 0.95
CA PHE A 70 -1.42 -7.08 0.22
C PHE A 70 -1.79 -7.86 -1.04
N VAL A 71 -3.07 -7.81 -1.39
CA VAL A 71 -3.60 -8.43 -2.61
C VAL A 71 -4.09 -7.36 -3.56
N GLY A 72 -3.94 -7.61 -4.84
CA GLY A 72 -4.39 -6.70 -5.88
C GLY A 72 -4.48 -7.39 -7.22
N GLY A 73 -4.72 -6.59 -8.26
CA GLY A 73 -4.79 -7.11 -9.61
C GLY A 73 -4.28 -6.12 -10.65
N VAL A 74 -3.81 -6.67 -11.77
CA VAL A 74 -3.43 -5.94 -12.97
C VAL A 74 -4.25 -6.46 -14.14
N THR A 75 -4.91 -5.56 -14.84
CA THR A 75 -5.62 -5.86 -16.09
C THR A 75 -4.77 -5.39 -17.25
N THR A 76 -4.52 -6.31 -18.17
CA THR A 76 -3.88 -6.04 -19.46
C THR A 76 -4.93 -6.08 -20.57
N THR A 77 -4.53 -5.73 -21.80
CA THR A 77 -5.38 -5.88 -22.98
C THR A 77 -5.82 -7.31 -23.27
N GLN A 78 -5.13 -8.31 -22.73
CA GLN A 78 -5.38 -9.73 -23.02
C GLN A 78 -5.91 -10.50 -21.80
N TYR A 79 -5.35 -10.22 -20.62
CA TYR A 79 -5.59 -11.01 -19.41
C TYR A 79 -5.75 -10.14 -18.16
N THR A 80 -6.37 -10.71 -17.14
CA THR A 80 -6.36 -10.18 -15.78
C THR A 80 -5.45 -11.05 -14.92
N TYR A 81 -4.66 -10.43 -14.06
CA TYR A 81 -3.73 -11.09 -13.16
C TYR A 81 -4.02 -10.67 -11.73
N ASP A 82 -4.01 -11.62 -10.81
CA ASP A 82 -3.99 -11.37 -9.37
C ASP A 82 -2.55 -11.38 -8.88
N PHE A 83 -2.18 -10.44 -8.02
CA PHE A 83 -0.87 -10.43 -7.39
C PHE A 83 -0.95 -10.41 -5.87
N VAL A 84 0.11 -10.91 -5.25
CA VAL A 84 0.34 -10.86 -3.81
C VAL A 84 1.67 -10.14 -3.57
N ALA A 85 1.68 -9.17 -2.67
CA ALA A 85 2.87 -8.39 -2.32
C ALA A 85 3.11 -8.39 -0.81
N ASP A 86 4.38 -8.35 -0.40
CA ASP A 86 4.77 -8.23 1.00
C ASP A 86 4.28 -6.89 1.60
N ALA A 87 3.57 -6.94 2.74
CA ALA A 87 3.00 -5.75 3.37
C ALA A 87 4.01 -4.87 4.15
N GLN A 88 5.26 -5.30 4.26
CA GLN A 88 6.38 -4.51 4.81
C GLN A 88 7.24 -3.90 3.70
N THR A 89 7.67 -4.71 2.74
CA THR A 89 8.65 -4.29 1.72
C THR A 89 8.02 -3.83 0.41
N GLY A 90 6.79 -4.27 0.12
CA GLY A 90 6.12 -4.03 -1.17
C GLY A 90 6.68 -4.86 -2.32
N ALA A 91 7.50 -5.86 -2.04
CA ALA A 91 8.00 -6.80 -3.05
C ALA A 91 6.85 -7.69 -3.55
N LEU A 92 6.79 -7.95 -4.87
CA LEU A 92 5.86 -8.95 -5.41
C LEU A 92 6.31 -10.35 -5.03
N LEU A 93 5.41 -11.09 -4.40
CA LEU A 93 5.61 -12.48 -4.00
C LEU A 93 5.02 -13.43 -5.04
N ALA A 94 3.85 -13.08 -5.58
CA ALA A 94 3.13 -13.92 -6.53
C ALA A 94 2.40 -13.07 -7.58
N LEU A 95 2.24 -13.64 -8.78
CA LEU A 95 1.44 -13.09 -9.86
C LEU A 95 0.82 -14.27 -10.61
N HIS A 96 -0.50 -14.33 -10.66
CA HIS A 96 -1.27 -15.43 -11.24
C HIS A 96 -2.23 -14.89 -12.29
N GLN A 97 -2.18 -15.43 -13.50
CA GLN A 97 -3.14 -15.12 -14.54
C GLN A 97 -4.51 -15.73 -14.20
N GLN A 98 -5.56 -14.92 -14.21
CA GLN A 98 -6.93 -15.41 -14.07
C GLN A 98 -7.36 -16.08 -15.37
N ILE A 99 -7.79 -17.34 -15.28
CA ILE A 99 -8.51 -18.02 -16.35
C ILE A 99 -9.97 -17.60 -16.20
N ARG A 100 -10.50 -16.81 -17.15
CA ARG A 100 -11.95 -16.58 -17.22
C ARG A 100 -12.60 -17.89 -17.67
N LEU A 101 -13.31 -18.55 -16.74
CA LEU A 101 -14.21 -19.67 -17.02
C LEU A 101 -15.44 -19.19 -17.78
#